data_AF-V2WME9-F1
#
_entry.id   AF-V2WME9-F1
#
_cell.length_a   1.000
_cell.length_b   1.000
_cell.length_c   1.000
_cell.angle_alpha   90.00
_cell.angle_beta   90.00
_cell.angle_gamma   90.00
#
_symmetry.space_group_name_H-M   'P 1'
#
loop_
_entity.id
_entity.type
_entity.pdbx_description
1 polymer ?
#
loop_
_entity_poly.entity_id
_entity_poly.type
_entity_poly.pdbx_seq_one_letter_code
_entity_poly.pdbx_strand_id
1 'polypeptide(L)'
;MGSEERFANLGRIDWRTLQSSTIQILDQQMETKDFFRSEGWSGKKRNRIFTGPDGKEYKWILGSFTSKLVLNDGTETPVAKFHQSNMGLFEKKRRGVLEIYPPGEHMVDLILVTFVYVEKIRRDD
;
A
#
# COMPACT_ATOMS: atom_id res chain seq x y z
N MET A 1 -16.53 -0.51 -33.49
CA MET A 1 -17.13 -0.72 -32.16
C MET A 1 -16.00 -0.95 -31.19
N GLY A 2 -15.66 0.06 -30.38
CA GLY A 2 -14.56 -0.05 -29.41
C GLY A 2 -14.98 -0.97 -28.27
N SER A 3 -14.15 -1.96 -27.98
CA SER A 3 -14.28 -2.73 -26.74
C SER A 3 -14.15 -1.76 -25.57
N GLU A 4 -15.22 -1.52 -24.83
CA GLU A 4 -15.10 -1.00 -23.47
C GLU A 4 -14.22 -1.97 -22.70
N GLU A 5 -12.97 -1.60 -22.45
CA GLU A 5 -12.12 -2.30 -21.50
C GLU A 5 -12.81 -2.21 -20.13
N ARG A 6 -13.56 -3.26 -19.78
CA ARG A 6 -14.15 -3.42 -18.45
C ARG A 6 -13.01 -3.74 -17.50
N PHE A 7 -12.35 -2.71 -16.99
CA PHE A 7 -11.43 -2.88 -15.88
C PHE A 7 -12.19 -3.44 -14.67
N ALA A 8 -11.71 -4.54 -14.10
CA ALA A 8 -12.22 -5.04 -12.84
C ALA A 8 -11.97 -3.99 -11.75
N ASN A 9 -12.99 -3.64 -10.98
CA ASN A 9 -12.83 -2.75 -9.84
C ASN A 9 -12.16 -3.54 -8.71
N LEU A 10 -10.86 -3.33 -8.53
CA LEU A 10 -10.09 -3.98 -7.44
C LEU A 10 -10.35 -3.31 -6.09
N GLY A 11 -10.61 -2.01 -6.11
CA GLY A 11 -10.92 -1.23 -4.92
C GLY A 11 -11.10 0.26 -5.19
N ARG A 12 -11.57 0.97 -4.18
CA ARG A 12 -11.83 2.41 -4.20
C ARG A 12 -11.33 3.05 -2.91
N ILE A 13 -10.72 4.23 -3.02
CA ILE A 13 -10.35 5.04 -1.86
C ILE A 13 -11.04 6.39 -1.99
N ASP A 14 -11.89 6.73 -1.02
CA ASP A 14 -12.48 8.06 -0.93
C ASP A 14 -11.68 8.89 0.09
N TRP A 15 -10.87 9.80 -0.44
CA TRP A 15 -10.00 10.66 0.34
C TRP A 15 -10.79 11.76 1.04
N ARG A 16 -10.57 11.89 2.35
CA ARG A 16 -11.17 12.95 3.17
C ARG A 16 -10.09 13.67 3.97
N THR A 17 -10.19 14.99 4.08
CA THR A 17 -9.20 15.85 4.75
C THR A 17 -9.53 16.12 6.22
N LEU A 18 -10.81 16.14 6.59
CA LEU A 18 -11.29 16.44 7.95
C LEU A 18 -11.80 15.21 8.71
N GLN A 19 -11.99 14.08 8.03
CA GLN A 19 -12.48 12.81 8.57
C GLN A 19 -11.60 11.66 8.09
N SER A 20 -11.79 10.47 8.65
CA SER A 20 -11.13 9.27 8.12
C SER A 20 -11.52 9.06 6.66
N SER A 21 -10.53 8.75 5.82
CA SER A 21 -10.80 8.27 4.45
C SER A 21 -11.46 6.89 4.53
N THR A 22 -12.19 6.49 3.48
CA THR A 22 -12.72 5.13 3.36
C THR A 22 -11.96 4.36 2.31
N ILE A 23 -11.73 3.08 2.58
CA ILE A 23 -11.12 2.12 1.66
C ILE A 23 -12.12 1.01 1.39
N GLN A 24 -12.34 0.75 0.11
CA GLN A 24 -13.12 -0.39 -0.37
C GLN A 24 -12.15 -1.35 -1.04
N ILE A 25 -12.13 -2.58 -0.57
CA ILE A 25 -11.39 -3.69 -1.17
C ILE A 25 -12.42 -4.77 -1.45
N LEU A 26 -12.55 -5.18 -2.72
CA LEU A 26 -13.61 -6.08 -3.16
C LEU A 26 -15.00 -5.55 -2.72
N ASP A 27 -15.77 -6.36 -1.98
CA ASP A 27 -17.12 -6.05 -1.50
C ASP A 27 -17.15 -5.42 -0.09
N GLN A 28 -15.99 -5.17 0.53
CA GLN A 28 -15.91 -4.63 1.88
C GLN A 28 -15.46 -3.17 1.89
N GLN A 29 -16.30 -2.29 2.41
CA GLN A 29 -15.98 -0.89 2.66
C GLN A 29 -15.70 -0.69 4.16
N MET A 30 -14.57 -0.07 4.47
CA MET A 30 -14.12 0.19 5.83
C MET A 30 -13.54 1.61 5.96
N GLU A 31 -13.60 2.20 7.15
CA GLU A 31 -12.80 3.39 7.41
C GLU A 31 -11.31 3.02 7.51
N THR A 32 -10.44 3.86 6.95
CA THR A 32 -9.01 3.56 6.94
C THR A 32 -8.38 3.53 8.33
N LYS A 33 -8.98 4.23 9.32
CA LYS A 33 -8.57 4.16 10.74
C LYS A 33 -8.90 2.81 11.40
N ASP A 34 -9.96 2.15 10.93
CA ASP A 34 -10.41 0.86 11.45
C ASP A 34 -9.66 -0.28 10.75
N PHE A 35 -9.38 -0.10 9.45
CA PHE A 35 -8.60 -1.05 8.66
C PHE A 35 -7.10 -1.03 9.02
N PHE A 36 -6.50 0.16 9.15
CA PHE A 36 -5.08 0.29 9.47
C PHE A 36 -4.86 0.66 10.94
N ARG A 37 -4.12 -0.18 11.65
CA ARG A 37 -3.50 0.22 12.91
C ARG A 37 -2.24 1.03 12.62
N SER A 38 -2.16 2.24 13.18
CA SER A 38 -0.95 3.06 13.10
C SER A 38 0.03 2.68 14.20
N GLU A 39 1.31 2.57 13.86
CA GLU A 39 2.40 2.37 14.83
C GLU A 39 3.41 3.53 14.73
N GLY A 40 3.72 4.18 15.87
CA GLY A 40 4.73 5.24 16.01
C GLY A 40 4.38 6.33 17.05
N TRP A 41 5.40 6.90 17.70
CA TRP A 41 5.30 8.11 18.54
C TRP A 41 5.66 9.36 17.73
N SER A 42 5.14 10.52 18.16
CA SER A 42 5.27 11.86 17.56
C SER A 42 6.61 12.09 16.84
N GLY A 43 6.59 12.11 15.51
CA GLY A 43 7.72 12.55 14.67
C GLY A 43 8.30 11.54 13.68
N LYS A 44 7.97 10.23 13.76
CA LYS A 44 8.35 9.25 12.72
C LYS A 44 7.17 8.94 11.78
N LYS A 45 7.46 8.77 10.49
CA LYS A 45 6.47 8.35 9.46
C LYS A 45 5.71 7.14 10.00
N ARG A 46 4.40 7.30 10.20
CA ARG A 46 3.58 6.30 10.88
C ARG A 46 3.50 5.06 9.99
N ASN A 47 3.99 3.91 10.46
CA ASN A 47 3.76 2.66 9.75
C ASN A 47 2.25 2.37 9.68
N ARG A 48 1.83 1.55 8.72
CA ARG A 48 0.43 1.12 8.58
C ARG A 48 0.38 -0.40 8.66
N ILE A 49 -0.32 -0.91 9.66
CA ILE A 49 -0.44 -2.33 9.95
C ILE A 49 -1.86 -2.77 9.62
N PHE A 50 -2.03 -3.93 8.97
CA PHE A 50 -3.33 -4.53 8.68
C PHE A 50 -3.26 -6.06 8.74
N THR A 51 -4.40 -6.72 8.85
CA THR A 51 -4.53 -8.17 8.79
C THR A 51 -4.95 -8.60 7.39
N GLY A 52 -4.20 -9.51 6.77
CA GLY A 52 -4.51 -10.06 5.45
C GLY A 52 -5.60 -11.13 5.48
N PRO A 53 -6.06 -11.58 4.30
CA PRO A 53 -7.11 -12.61 4.18
C PRO A 53 -6.68 -13.98 4.71
N ASP A 54 -5.38 -14.21 4.87
CA ASP A 54 -4.80 -15.41 5.47
C ASP A 54 -4.68 -15.33 7.00
N GLY A 55 -5.22 -14.27 7.62
CA GLY A 55 -5.19 -14.04 9.06
C GLY A 55 -3.84 -13.55 9.60
N LYS A 56 -2.85 -13.31 8.74
CA LYS A 56 -1.53 -12.80 9.15
C LYS A 56 -1.52 -11.28 9.22
N GLU A 57 -0.66 -10.75 10.08
CA GLU A 57 -0.47 -9.31 10.19
C GLU A 57 0.67 -8.84 9.27
N TYR A 58 0.42 -7.75 8.57
CA TYR A 58 1.34 -7.16 7.60
C TYR A 58 1.60 -5.70 7.95
N LYS A 59 2.81 -5.22 7.66
CA LYS A 59 3.25 -3.87 7.99
C LYS A 59 3.82 -3.15 6.78
N TRP A 60 3.17 -2.07 6.38
CA TRP A 60 3.75 -1.07 5.49
C TRP A 60 4.72 -0.18 6.26
N ILE A 61 5.99 -0.25 5.86
CA ILE A 61 7.07 0.58 6.36
C ILE A 61 7.28 1.73 5.36
N LEU A 62 7.05 2.96 5.81
CA LEU A 62 7.08 4.16 4.97
C LEU A 62 8.42 4.88 5.14
N GLY A 63 9.32 4.68 4.18
CA GLY A 63 10.60 5.37 4.14
C GLY A 63 10.50 6.79 3.57
N SER A 64 11.65 7.47 3.48
CA SER A 64 11.72 8.80 2.85
C SER A 64 11.39 8.75 1.35
N PHE A 65 11.83 7.69 0.66
CA PHE A 65 11.75 7.58 -0.81
C PHE A 65 11.11 6.28 -1.31
N THR A 66 10.74 5.37 -0.42
CA THR A 66 10.22 4.03 -0.78
C THR A 66 9.26 3.54 0.28
N SER A 67 8.36 2.65 -0.13
CA SER A 67 7.40 1.95 0.72
C SER A 67 7.65 0.45 0.57
N LYS A 68 7.73 -0.28 1.69
CA LYS A 68 7.88 -1.75 1.69
C LYS A 68 6.82 -2.40 2.58
N LEU A 69 6.32 -3.55 2.16
CA LEU A 69 5.40 -4.39 2.90
C LEU A 69 6.15 -5.62 3.41
N VAL A 70 6.00 -5.91 4.70
CA VAL A 70 6.61 -7.07 5.36
C VAL A 70 5.58 -7.83 6.19
N LEU A 71 5.85 -9.11 6.48
CA LEU A 71 5.17 -9.83 7.54
C LEU A 71 5.49 -9.19 8.90
N ASN A 72 4.48 -9.03 9.76
CA ASN A 72 4.62 -8.48 11.10
C ASN A 72 4.65 -9.58 12.18
N ASP A 73 5.46 -10.60 11.97
CA ASP A 73 5.67 -11.76 12.87
C ASP A 73 7.06 -11.76 13.52
N GLY A 74 7.79 -10.64 13.40
CA GLY A 74 9.17 -10.51 13.86
C GLY A 74 10.24 -10.96 12.86
N THR A 75 9.87 -11.65 11.78
CA THR A 75 10.83 -12.05 10.72
C THR A 75 11.13 -10.93 9.74
N GLU A 76 10.22 -9.95 9.63
CA GLU A 76 10.22 -8.91 8.59
C GLU A 76 10.36 -9.46 7.17
N THR A 77 9.83 -10.67 6.92
CA THR A 77 9.85 -11.30 5.60
C THR A 77 9.27 -10.35 4.54
N PRO A 78 10.01 -10.06 3.44
CA PRO A 78 9.53 -9.18 2.38
C PRO A 78 8.30 -9.72 1.66
N VAL A 79 7.29 -8.88 1.49
CA VAL A 79 6.04 -9.20 0.78
C VAL A 79 5.86 -8.33 -0.46
N ALA A 80 6.17 -7.03 -0.36
CA ALA A 80 6.22 -6.15 -1.52
C ALA A 80 7.20 -4.99 -1.30
N LYS A 81 7.71 -4.41 -2.39
CA LYS A 81 8.59 -3.25 -2.34
C LYS A 81 8.35 -2.31 -3.51
N PHE A 82 8.19 -1.03 -3.21
CA PHE A 82 8.08 0.00 -4.23
C PHE A 82 9.45 0.58 -4.59
N HIS A 83 9.83 0.43 -5.86
CA HIS A 83 11.01 1.03 -6.44
C HIS A 83 10.61 2.33 -7.14
N GLN A 84 11.02 3.47 -6.59
CA GLN A 84 10.65 4.79 -7.12
C GLN A 84 11.21 5.00 -8.54
N SER A 85 10.43 5.71 -9.37
CA SER A 85 10.92 6.23 -10.64
C SER A 85 12.06 7.22 -10.44
N ASN A 86 13.04 7.21 -11.32
CA ASN A 86 14.08 8.24 -11.36
C ASN A 86 14.05 8.94 -12.74
N MET A 87 14.51 10.19 -12.79
CA MET A 87 14.48 10.99 -14.02
C MET A 87 15.68 10.74 -14.94
N GLY A 88 16.64 9.91 -14.52
CA GLY A 88 17.84 9.67 -15.31
C GLY A 88 19.04 10.56 -14.95
N LEU A 89 18.94 11.40 -13.91
CA LEU A 89 19.95 12.44 -13.62
C LEU A 89 21.29 11.87 -13.12
N PHE A 90 21.25 10.80 -12.33
CA PHE A 90 22.45 10.14 -11.76
C PHE A 90 22.50 8.63 -12.03
N GLU A 91 21.39 8.04 -12.51
CA GLU A 91 21.22 6.61 -12.78
C GLU A 91 20.37 6.42 -14.03
N LYS A 92 20.26 5.21 -14.58
CA LYS A 92 19.37 4.92 -15.71
C LYS A 92 17.91 5.24 -15.36
N LYS A 93 17.25 6.01 -16.23
CA LYS A 93 15.82 6.35 -16.13
C LYS A 93 14.96 5.09 -15.99
N ARG A 94 14.14 5.03 -14.94
CA ARG A 94 13.19 3.93 -14.69
C ARG A 94 11.81 4.45 -14.27
N ARG A 95 10.78 3.70 -14.65
CA ARG A 95 9.42 3.89 -14.14
C ARG A 95 9.33 3.33 -12.72
N GLY A 96 8.35 3.82 -11.96
CA GLY A 96 8.04 3.26 -10.65
C GLY A 96 7.52 1.85 -10.79
N VAL A 97 8.02 0.93 -9.97
CA VAL A 97 7.63 -0.49 -10.00
C VAL A 97 7.29 -0.93 -8.59
N LEU A 98 6.10 -1.50 -8.40
CA LEU A 98 5.78 -2.25 -7.20
C LEU A 98 6.12 -3.72 -7.48
N GLU A 99 7.14 -4.23 -6.81
CA GLU A 99 7.51 -5.63 -6.84
C GLU A 99 6.75 -6.38 -5.74
N ILE A 100 6.08 -7.46 -6.08
CA ILE A 100 5.38 -8.35 -5.14
C ILE A 100 6.16 -9.67 -5.11
N TYR A 101 6.55 -10.10 -3.93
CA TYR A 101 7.30 -11.34 -3.71
C TYR A 101 6.33 -12.51 -3.53
N PRO A 102 6.79 -13.78 -3.67
CA PRO A 102 5.95 -14.97 -3.52
C PRO A 102 5.04 -14.98 -2.27
N PRO A 103 5.48 -14.49 -1.08
CA PRO A 103 4.62 -14.41 0.10
C PRO A 103 3.40 -13.47 0.01
N GLY A 104 3.27 -12.68 -1.07
CA GLY A 104 2.15 -11.75 -1.29
C GLY A 104 1.30 -12.07 -2.52
N GLU A 105 1.65 -13.07 -3.32
CA GLU A 105 0.96 -13.40 -4.57
C GLU A 105 -0.51 -13.82 -4.37
N HIS A 106 -0.86 -14.34 -3.18
CA HIS A 106 -2.23 -14.72 -2.85
C HIS A 106 -3.15 -13.52 -2.55
N MET A 107 -2.62 -12.31 -2.46
CA MET A 107 -3.37 -11.12 -2.05
C MET A 107 -2.98 -9.86 -2.85
N VAL A 108 -2.64 -10.02 -4.14
CA VAL A 108 -2.16 -8.93 -5.02
C VAL A 108 -3.09 -7.72 -5.01
N ASP A 109 -4.40 -7.92 -5.12
CA ASP A 109 -5.38 -6.82 -5.16
C ASP A 109 -5.33 -5.98 -3.88
N LEU A 110 -5.27 -6.66 -2.72
CA LEU A 110 -5.13 -6.02 -1.42
C LEU A 110 -3.82 -5.24 -1.31
N ILE A 111 -2.71 -5.82 -1.79
CA ILE A 111 -1.41 -5.13 -1.82
C ILE A 111 -1.49 -3.87 -2.68
N LEU A 112 -2.12 -3.93 -3.86
CA LEU A 112 -2.25 -2.77 -4.75
C LEU A 112 -3.07 -1.65 -4.13
N VAL A 113 -4.25 -1.95 -3.59
CA VAL A 113 -5.14 -0.91 -3.00
C VAL A 113 -4.46 -0.29 -1.77
N THR A 114 -3.90 -1.11 -0.88
CA THR A 114 -3.20 -0.60 0.32
C THR A 114 -1.93 0.16 -0.04
N PHE A 115 -1.21 -0.24 -1.09
CA PHE A 115 -0.04 0.49 -1.61
C PHE A 115 -0.42 1.91 -2.05
N VAL A 116 -1.48 2.06 -2.86
CA VAL A 116 -1.95 3.39 -3.30
C VAL A 116 -2.28 4.27 -2.10
N TYR A 117 -2.92 3.69 -1.08
CA TYR A 117 -3.24 4.42 0.14
C TYR A 117 -1.99 4.93 0.86
N VAL A 118 -1.04 4.04 1.17
CA VAL A 118 0.13 4.41 1.98
C VAL A 118 1.12 5.29 1.23
N GLU A 119 1.24 5.12 -0.09
CA GLU A 119 2.14 5.92 -0.92
C GLU A 119 1.64 7.36 -1.08
N LYS A 120 0.32 7.58 -1.10
CA LYS A 120 -0.23 8.94 -1.03
C LYS A 120 0.06 9.59 0.32
N ILE A 121 -0.19 8.89 1.43
CA ILE A 121 0.15 9.40 2.77
C ILE A 121 1.63 9.76 2.86
N ARG A 122 2.54 8.89 2.40
CA ARG A 122 4.00 9.13 2.44
C ARG A 122 4.42 10.41 1.69
N ARG A 123 3.68 10.81 0.65
CA ARG A 123 3.97 11.99 -0.18
C ARG A 123 3.32 13.26 0.34
N ASP A 124 2.21 13.12 1.07
CA ASP A 124 1.48 14.24 1.67
C ASP A 124 2.04 14.60 3.07
N ASP A 125 2.69 13.67 3.75
CA ASP A 125 3.51 13.86 4.98
C ASP A 125 4.88 14.50 4.67
#